data_AF-A0A4U0Z2I1-F1
#
_entry.id   AF-A0A4U0Z2I1-F1
#
_cell.length_a   1.000
_cell.length_b   1.000
_cell.length_c   1.000
_cell.angle_alpha   90.00
_cell.angle_beta   90.00
_cell.angle_gamma   90.00
#
_symmetry.space_group_name_H-M   'P 1'
#
loop_
_entity.id
_entity.type
_entity.pdbx_description
1 polymer ?
#
loop_
_entity_poly.entity_id
_entity_poly.type
_entity_poly.pdbx_seq_one_letter_code
_entity_poly.pdbx_strand_id
1 'polypeptide(L)'
;MVNKPDYTGPALFSYGFRPFFLGAALFALGVVPVWMLAYSGRLTLGGQFSPLDWHIHELLFGYTSAVLAGFLFTAVPNWTGRMPTRGLPLIVLVVLWCLGRLAVAGAFGLSPLMVLLIDAAFLTAVAAMVVAEIVAGKNWGNLKVVIPVGIYLAANVTFHLEAMLTGGSDIGRRLGFAVVAFLIMLIGGRIIPSFTRNWMVKQGVTPLPAPFGRFDGLCLIAAAVAMLLWTAWPEAVVSALSLVAAALLHAVRLSRWHGERTWPSPLLLMLHLAYLFLPLGFLATALAGLGLLPTATGMHLLGIGSTGGMTVAVMMRASLGHTGRALEAGRVLTTGFVCVALAALVRVVLPDAEIAGIGGLWIAAALWVAGFGLFVWRIGPVLLRPKLARRTANA
;
A
#
# COMPACT_ATOMS: atom_id res chain seq x y z
N MET A 1 -19.63 -16.04 27.58
CA MET A 1 -18.99 -15.93 26.26
C MET A 1 -19.51 -17.07 25.40
N VAL A 2 -20.38 -16.80 24.42
CA VAL A 2 -20.87 -17.87 23.53
C VAL A 2 -19.68 -18.29 22.66
N ASN A 3 -19.13 -19.47 22.95
CA ASN A 3 -18.15 -20.15 22.10
C ASN A 3 -18.84 -20.47 20.77
N LYS A 4 -18.74 -19.55 19.81
CA LYS A 4 -19.13 -19.85 18.43
C LYS A 4 -18.04 -20.72 17.80
N PRO A 5 -18.40 -21.72 16.98
CA PRO A 5 -17.45 -22.68 16.46
C PRO A 5 -16.36 -22.02 15.63
N ASP A 6 -15.18 -22.63 15.69
CA ASP A 6 -14.05 -22.31 14.84
C ASP A 6 -14.45 -22.41 13.36
N TYR A 7 -13.86 -21.56 12.53
CA TYR A 7 -14.13 -21.58 11.11
C TYR A 7 -13.57 -22.86 10.48
N THR A 8 -14.45 -23.68 9.89
CA THR A 8 -14.11 -25.01 9.34
C THR A 8 -13.76 -24.98 7.84
N GLY A 9 -13.91 -23.84 7.16
CA GLY A 9 -13.58 -23.70 5.74
C GLY A 9 -12.08 -23.49 5.47
N PRO A 10 -11.69 -23.28 4.19
CA PRO A 10 -10.29 -23.11 3.81
C PRO A 10 -9.62 -21.97 4.56
N ALA A 11 -8.41 -22.17 5.10
CA ALA A 11 -7.75 -21.18 5.95
C ALA A 11 -7.58 -19.82 5.27
N LEU A 12 -7.48 -19.78 3.93
CA LEU A 12 -7.48 -18.56 3.12
C LEU A 12 -8.65 -17.63 3.47
N PHE A 13 -9.87 -18.15 3.66
CA PHE A 13 -11.06 -17.35 3.96
C PHE A 13 -11.39 -17.27 5.45
N SER A 14 -10.45 -17.65 6.33
CA SER A 14 -10.63 -17.57 7.78
C SER A 14 -10.52 -16.14 8.33
N TYR A 15 -9.87 -15.24 7.58
CA TYR A 15 -9.57 -13.89 8.04
C TYR A 15 -9.27 -12.96 6.86
N GLY A 16 -9.75 -11.70 6.91
CA GLY A 16 -9.69 -10.77 5.78
C GLY A 16 -8.31 -10.44 5.20
N PHE A 17 -7.23 -10.36 6.00
CA PHE A 17 -5.91 -10.10 5.41
C PHE A 17 -5.42 -11.21 4.48
N ARG A 18 -5.84 -12.46 4.71
CA ARG A 18 -5.26 -13.61 4.02
C ARG A 18 -5.51 -13.60 2.51
N PRO A 19 -6.76 -13.51 2.01
CA PRO A 19 -7.00 -13.51 0.58
C PRO A 19 -6.48 -12.23 -0.07
N PHE A 20 -6.62 -11.08 0.60
CA PHE A 20 -6.24 -9.81 0.01
C PHE A 20 -4.74 -9.56 -0.03
N PHE A 21 -3.96 -9.95 1.00
CA PHE A 21 -2.50 -9.85 0.93
C PHE A 21 -1.91 -10.83 -0.07
N LEU A 22 -2.48 -12.04 -0.17
CA LEU A 22 -2.06 -13.00 -1.18
C LEU A 22 -2.39 -12.49 -2.59
N GLY A 23 -3.62 -12.03 -2.80
CA GLY A 23 -4.09 -11.48 -4.08
C GLY A 23 -3.27 -10.26 -4.49
N ALA A 24 -3.05 -9.30 -3.58
CA ALA A 24 -2.20 -8.14 -3.84
C ALA A 24 -0.78 -8.54 -4.23
N ALA A 25 -0.15 -9.48 -3.51
CA ALA A 25 1.21 -9.89 -3.81
C ALA A 25 1.34 -10.64 -5.14
N LEU A 26 0.41 -11.55 -5.45
CA LEU A 26 0.36 -12.23 -6.75
C LEU A 26 0.10 -11.25 -7.89
N PHE A 27 -0.76 -10.27 -7.65
CA PHE A 27 -1.06 -9.25 -8.63
C PHE A 27 0.12 -8.32 -8.88
N ALA A 28 0.78 -7.82 -7.83
CA ALA A 28 2.02 -7.06 -7.96
C ALA A 28 3.12 -7.84 -8.71
N LEU A 29 3.20 -9.15 -8.48
CA LEU A 29 4.14 -10.03 -9.17
C LEU A 29 3.85 -10.13 -10.68
N GLY A 30 2.58 -10.19 -11.08
CA GLY A 30 2.17 -10.38 -12.48
C GLY A 30 1.95 -9.09 -13.28
N VAL A 31 1.43 -8.04 -12.65
CA VAL A 31 1.01 -6.80 -13.32
C VAL A 31 2.18 -6.03 -13.95
N VAL A 32 3.35 -6.04 -13.30
CA VAL A 32 4.53 -5.33 -13.81
C VAL A 32 5.11 -6.02 -15.07
N PRO A 33 5.30 -7.35 -15.11
CA PRO A 33 5.64 -8.05 -16.36
C PRO A 33 4.64 -7.79 -17.49
N VAL A 34 3.33 -7.86 -17.21
CA VAL A 34 2.28 -7.59 -18.20
C VAL A 34 2.40 -6.15 -18.71
N TRP A 35 2.62 -5.19 -17.81
CA TRP A 35 2.85 -3.81 -18.20
C TRP A 35 4.10 -3.65 -19.06
N MET A 36 5.21 -4.29 -18.73
CA MET A 36 6.45 -4.20 -19.52
C MET A 36 6.24 -4.70 -20.95
N LEU A 37 5.45 -5.75 -21.14
CA LEU A 37 5.06 -6.23 -22.47
C LEU A 37 4.16 -5.22 -23.19
N ALA A 38 3.20 -4.63 -22.49
CA ALA A 38 2.30 -3.63 -23.06
C ALA A 38 3.03 -2.34 -23.45
N TYR A 39 3.90 -1.84 -22.57
CA TYR A 39 4.70 -0.64 -22.77
C TYR A 39 5.72 -0.80 -23.90
N SER A 40 6.28 -1.99 -24.08
CA SER A 40 7.19 -2.29 -25.20
C SER A 40 6.48 -2.62 -26.52
N GLY A 41 5.14 -2.54 -26.57
CA GLY A 41 4.35 -2.84 -27.78
C GLY A 41 4.27 -4.32 -28.14
N ARG A 42 4.72 -5.23 -27.25
CA ARG A 42 4.67 -6.69 -27.45
C ARG A 42 3.32 -7.30 -27.06
N LEU A 43 2.51 -6.55 -26.33
CA LEU A 43 1.16 -6.92 -25.92
C LEU A 43 0.24 -5.71 -26.11
N THR A 44 -0.92 -5.91 -26.73
CA THR A 44 -1.97 -4.88 -26.76
C THR A 44 -3.02 -5.24 -25.71
N LEU A 45 -3.23 -4.34 -24.76
CA LEU A 45 -4.33 -4.47 -23.81
C LEU A 45 -5.63 -4.04 -24.47
N GLY A 46 -6.71 -4.79 -24.28
CA GLY A 46 -8.03 -4.46 -24.82
C GLY A 46 -8.79 -3.42 -24.00
N GLY A 47 -8.18 -2.92 -22.92
CA GLY A 47 -8.78 -1.95 -22.01
C GLY A 47 -8.77 -0.53 -22.58
N GLN A 48 -9.53 0.35 -21.94
CA GLN A 48 -9.70 1.75 -22.33
C GLN A 48 -8.51 2.66 -22.02
N PHE A 49 -7.58 2.20 -21.18
CA PHE A 49 -6.46 3.01 -20.71
C PHE A 49 -5.26 2.89 -21.63
N SER A 50 -4.51 3.98 -21.78
CA SER A 50 -3.15 3.93 -22.33
C SER A 50 -2.30 2.94 -21.50
N PRO A 51 -1.23 2.33 -22.08
CA PRO A 51 -0.37 1.44 -21.31
C PRO A 51 0.21 2.09 -20.05
N LEU A 52 0.46 3.41 -20.07
CA LEU A 52 0.91 4.17 -18.90
C LEU A 52 -0.18 4.30 -17.84
N ASP A 53 -1.39 4.74 -18.23
CA ASP A 53 -2.50 4.89 -17.29
C ASP A 53 -2.94 3.54 -16.72
N TRP A 54 -2.89 2.46 -17.51
CA TRP A 54 -3.17 1.12 -17.02
C TRP A 54 -2.20 0.72 -15.90
N HIS A 55 -0.90 0.99 -16.05
CA HIS A 55 0.08 0.75 -14.99
C HIS A 55 -0.17 1.57 -13.73
N ILE A 56 -0.41 2.87 -13.91
CA ILE A 56 -0.71 3.77 -12.79
C ILE A 56 -1.94 3.25 -12.06
N HIS A 57 -3.02 2.98 -12.79
CA HIS A 57 -4.29 2.51 -12.24
C HIS A 57 -4.14 1.18 -11.51
N GLU A 58 -3.53 0.18 -12.13
CA GLU A 58 -3.48 -1.15 -11.56
C GLU A 58 -2.56 -1.23 -10.34
N LEU A 59 -1.47 -0.44 -10.26
CA LEU A 59 -0.68 -0.35 -9.02
C LEU A 59 -1.33 0.54 -7.97
N LEU A 60 -1.92 1.67 -8.38
CA LEU A 60 -2.47 2.65 -7.46
C LEU A 60 -3.82 2.22 -6.90
N PHE A 61 -4.74 1.70 -7.71
CA PHE A 61 -6.10 1.30 -7.33
C PHE A 61 -6.30 -0.21 -7.34
N GLY A 62 -5.56 -0.97 -8.16
CA GLY A 62 -5.67 -2.43 -8.16
C GLY A 62 -4.97 -3.10 -6.99
N TYR A 63 -3.64 -2.99 -6.96
CA TYR A 63 -2.79 -3.53 -5.89
C TYR A 63 -3.12 -2.92 -4.53
N THR A 64 -3.13 -1.60 -4.45
CA THR A 64 -3.22 -0.91 -3.15
C THR A 64 -4.61 -1.06 -2.50
N SER A 65 -5.70 -1.13 -3.28
CA SER A 65 -7.04 -1.36 -2.71
C SER A 65 -7.15 -2.75 -2.08
N ALA A 66 -6.53 -3.78 -2.67
CA ALA A 66 -6.47 -5.11 -2.06
C ALA A 66 -5.69 -5.06 -0.74
N VAL A 67 -4.51 -4.43 -0.71
CA VAL A 67 -3.78 -4.27 0.57
C VAL A 67 -4.61 -3.52 1.61
N LEU A 68 -5.27 -2.44 1.21
CA LEU A 68 -6.14 -1.65 2.07
C LEU A 68 -7.29 -2.49 2.65
N ALA A 69 -7.96 -3.29 1.82
CA ALA A 69 -8.99 -4.22 2.29
C ALA A 69 -8.43 -5.24 3.29
N GLY A 70 -7.27 -5.84 3.01
CA GLY A 70 -6.62 -6.77 3.93
C GLY A 70 -6.27 -6.13 5.28
N PHE A 71 -5.82 -4.87 5.28
CA PHE A 71 -5.57 -4.10 6.48
C PHE A 71 -6.86 -3.78 7.25
N LEU A 72 -7.89 -3.25 6.56
CA LEU A 72 -9.16 -2.84 7.18
C LEU A 72 -9.89 -4.03 7.81
N PHE A 73 -9.98 -5.15 7.11
CA PHE A 73 -10.59 -6.37 7.66
C PHE A 73 -9.74 -7.06 8.74
N THR A 74 -8.58 -6.50 9.05
CA THR A 74 -7.78 -6.87 10.23
C THR A 74 -7.90 -5.88 11.36
N ALA A 75 -8.02 -4.60 11.06
CA ALA A 75 -8.15 -3.57 12.07
C ALA A 75 -9.57 -3.50 12.67
N VAL A 76 -10.61 -3.56 11.82
CA VAL A 76 -12.01 -3.39 12.23
C VAL A 76 -12.48 -4.40 13.29
N PRO A 77 -12.16 -5.71 13.20
CA PRO A 77 -12.52 -6.67 14.26
C PRO A 77 -11.87 -6.31 15.60
N ASN A 78 -10.62 -5.84 15.59
CA ASN A 78 -9.91 -5.43 16.81
C ASN A 78 -10.51 -4.16 17.44
N TRP A 79 -11.02 -3.24 16.63
CA TRP A 79 -11.69 -2.03 17.12
C TRP A 79 -13.07 -2.32 17.69
N THR A 80 -13.84 -3.16 17.01
CA THR A 80 -15.25 -3.41 17.35
C THR A 80 -15.44 -4.54 18.36
N GLY A 81 -14.42 -5.36 18.60
CA GLY A 81 -14.51 -6.59 19.40
C GLY A 81 -15.36 -7.68 18.74
N ARG A 82 -15.80 -7.46 17.49
CA ARG A 82 -16.62 -8.38 16.72
C ARG A 82 -15.74 -9.45 16.06
N MET A 83 -16.40 -10.54 15.65
CA MET A 83 -15.71 -11.61 14.93
C MET A 83 -15.19 -11.10 13.58
N PRO A 84 -14.00 -11.53 13.15
CA PRO A 84 -13.49 -11.21 11.81
C PRO A 84 -14.43 -11.69 10.72
N THR A 85 -14.57 -10.87 9.67
CA THR A 85 -15.22 -11.28 8.42
C THR A 85 -14.54 -12.53 7.86
N ARG A 86 -15.33 -13.56 7.56
CA ARG A 86 -14.86 -14.89 7.14
C ARG A 86 -15.83 -15.57 6.16
N GLY A 87 -15.33 -16.48 5.34
CA GLY A 87 -16.14 -17.28 4.41
C GLY A 87 -16.69 -16.48 3.21
N LEU A 88 -17.97 -16.69 2.89
CA LEU A 88 -18.62 -16.18 1.67
C LEU A 88 -18.47 -14.66 1.44
N PRO A 89 -18.63 -13.76 2.44
CA PRO A 89 -18.41 -12.33 2.22
C PRO A 89 -17.02 -11.99 1.69
N LEU A 90 -15.97 -12.69 2.15
CA LEU A 90 -14.62 -12.48 1.63
C LEU A 90 -14.47 -13.01 0.20
N ILE A 91 -15.10 -14.15 -0.12
CA ILE A 91 -15.08 -14.72 -1.47
C ILE A 91 -15.71 -13.75 -2.46
N VAL A 92 -16.88 -13.18 -2.12
CA VAL A 92 -17.56 -12.20 -2.96
C VAL A 92 -16.66 -10.98 -3.22
N LEU A 93 -16.01 -10.44 -2.19
CA LEU A 93 -15.11 -9.31 -2.37
C LEU A 93 -13.88 -9.63 -3.23
N VAL A 94 -13.32 -10.83 -3.10
CA VAL A 94 -12.21 -11.30 -3.95
C VAL A 94 -12.65 -11.39 -5.40
N VAL A 95 -13.84 -11.96 -5.65
CA VAL A 95 -14.42 -12.04 -7.00
C VAL A 95 -14.65 -10.65 -7.58
N LEU A 96 -15.25 -9.71 -6.82
CA LEU A 96 -15.45 -8.33 -7.26
C LEU A 96 -14.12 -7.66 -7.63
N TRP A 97 -13.10 -7.83 -6.78
CA TRP A 97 -11.77 -7.29 -7.07
C TRP A 97 -11.17 -7.89 -8.34
N CYS A 98 -11.20 -9.22 -8.50
CA CYS A 98 -10.71 -9.89 -9.71
C CYS A 98 -11.45 -9.44 -10.97
N LEU A 99 -12.78 -9.29 -10.91
CA LEU A 99 -13.59 -8.79 -12.02
C LEU A 99 -13.19 -7.37 -12.42
N GLY A 100 -12.91 -6.48 -11.45
CA GLY A 100 -12.40 -5.14 -11.71
C GLY A 100 -11.09 -5.16 -12.49
N ARG A 101 -10.11 -5.94 -12.04
CA ARG A 101 -8.80 -6.07 -12.71
C ARG A 101 -8.93 -6.61 -14.14
N LEU A 102 -9.75 -7.64 -14.34
CA LEU A 102 -10.01 -8.21 -15.66
C LEU A 102 -10.76 -7.25 -16.58
N ALA A 103 -11.74 -6.51 -16.05
CA ALA A 103 -12.47 -5.49 -16.81
C ALA A 103 -11.54 -4.34 -17.24
N VAL A 104 -10.68 -3.84 -16.34
CA VAL A 104 -9.70 -2.80 -16.64
C VAL A 104 -8.66 -3.27 -17.67
N ALA A 105 -8.26 -4.55 -17.63
CA ALA A 105 -7.41 -5.15 -18.66
C ALA A 105 -8.11 -5.35 -20.02
N GLY A 106 -9.44 -5.15 -20.10
CA GLY A 106 -10.24 -5.29 -21.31
C GLY A 106 -10.67 -6.71 -21.64
N ALA A 107 -10.61 -7.65 -20.68
CA ALA A 107 -10.88 -9.06 -20.91
C ALA A 107 -12.31 -9.37 -21.41
N PHE A 108 -13.24 -8.43 -21.23
CA PHE A 108 -14.67 -8.60 -21.48
C PHE A 108 -15.22 -7.73 -22.62
N GLY A 109 -14.41 -6.88 -23.25
CA GLY A 109 -14.88 -5.96 -24.31
C GLY A 109 -15.98 -5.00 -23.87
N LEU A 110 -15.99 -4.60 -22.59
CA LEU A 110 -17.04 -3.79 -21.99
C LEU A 110 -16.90 -2.31 -22.36
N SER A 111 -18.02 -1.57 -22.29
CA SER A 111 -17.99 -0.12 -22.42
C SER A 111 -17.23 0.54 -21.25
N PRO A 112 -16.64 1.72 -21.47
CA PRO A 112 -15.94 2.48 -20.44
C PRO A 112 -16.67 2.61 -19.09
N LEU A 113 -17.98 2.91 -19.16
CA LEU A 113 -18.83 3.05 -17.99
C LEU A 113 -18.98 1.73 -17.23
N MET A 114 -19.12 0.60 -17.93
CA MET A 114 -19.23 -0.71 -17.28
C MET A 114 -17.92 -1.11 -16.60
N VAL A 115 -16.77 -0.81 -17.21
CA VAL A 115 -15.47 -1.01 -16.57
C VAL A 115 -15.35 -0.20 -15.28
N LEU A 116 -15.72 1.08 -15.31
CA LEU A 116 -15.75 1.95 -14.11
C LEU A 116 -16.62 1.34 -13.02
N LEU A 117 -17.86 0.94 -13.34
CA LEU A 117 -18.81 0.42 -12.35
C LEU A 117 -18.31 -0.87 -11.69
N ILE A 118 -17.75 -1.79 -12.49
CA ILE A 118 -17.21 -3.06 -11.98
C ILE A 118 -15.97 -2.81 -11.11
N ASP A 119 -15.06 -1.93 -11.55
CA ASP A 119 -13.85 -1.63 -10.79
C ASP A 119 -14.15 -0.91 -9.46
N ALA A 120 -15.05 0.08 -9.49
CA ALA A 120 -15.48 0.82 -8.31
C ALA A 120 -16.24 -0.07 -7.30
N ALA A 121 -16.96 -1.09 -7.77
CA ALA A 121 -17.79 -1.96 -6.93
C ALA A 121 -17.03 -2.60 -5.77
N PHE A 122 -15.75 -2.96 -5.98
CA PHE A 122 -14.92 -3.54 -4.91
C PHE A 122 -14.73 -2.56 -3.74
N LEU A 123 -14.25 -1.34 -4.02
CA LEU A 123 -14.01 -0.33 -2.99
C LEU A 123 -15.31 0.14 -2.33
N THR A 124 -16.39 0.25 -3.10
CA THR A 124 -17.73 0.53 -2.55
C THR A 124 -18.19 -0.56 -1.58
N ALA A 125 -18.03 -1.84 -1.95
CA ALA A 125 -18.39 -2.96 -1.09
C ALA A 125 -17.52 -3.01 0.19
N VAL A 126 -16.21 -2.75 0.07
CA VAL A 126 -15.31 -2.65 1.23
C VAL A 126 -15.76 -1.52 2.16
N ALA A 127 -16.03 -0.32 1.63
CA ALA A 127 -16.48 0.81 2.43
C ALA A 127 -17.81 0.50 3.15
N ALA A 128 -18.80 -0.06 2.42
CA ALA A 128 -20.09 -0.43 2.98
C ALA A 128 -19.96 -1.46 4.12
N MET A 129 -19.12 -2.49 3.95
CA MET A 129 -18.88 -3.49 4.98
C MET A 129 -18.16 -2.92 6.21
N VAL A 130 -17.19 -2.03 6.01
CA VAL A 130 -16.50 -1.35 7.12
C VAL A 130 -17.46 -0.47 7.91
N VAL A 131 -18.32 0.31 7.23
CA VAL A 131 -19.39 1.09 7.88
C VAL A 131 -20.31 0.17 8.68
N ALA A 132 -20.82 -0.89 8.06
CA ALA A 132 -21.75 -1.82 8.70
C ALA A 132 -21.15 -2.44 9.98
N GLU A 133 -19.91 -2.91 9.94
CA GLU A 133 -19.24 -3.52 11.10
C GLU A 133 -18.94 -2.50 12.20
N ILE A 134 -18.51 -1.29 11.85
CA ILE A 134 -18.23 -0.22 12.84
C ILE A 134 -19.51 0.25 13.52
N VAL A 135 -20.59 0.44 12.76
CA VAL A 135 -21.92 0.84 13.27
C VAL A 135 -22.49 -0.28 14.14
N ALA A 136 -22.43 -1.53 13.70
CA ALA A 136 -22.88 -2.68 14.49
C ALA A 136 -22.06 -2.89 15.77
N GLY A 137 -20.77 -2.51 15.76
CA GLY A 137 -19.89 -2.49 16.93
C GLY A 137 -20.03 -1.23 17.80
N LYS A 138 -20.89 -0.28 17.43
CA LYS A 138 -21.06 1.03 18.09
C LYS A 138 -19.74 1.80 18.29
N ASN A 139 -18.75 1.57 17.43
CA ASN A 139 -17.42 2.19 17.53
C ASN A 139 -17.33 3.46 16.65
N TRP A 140 -18.16 4.44 16.97
CA TRP A 140 -18.31 5.68 16.20
C TRP A 140 -16.99 6.44 15.99
N GLY A 141 -16.08 6.38 16.96
CA GLY A 141 -14.78 7.04 16.87
C GLY A 141 -13.92 6.56 15.69
N ASN A 142 -14.04 5.28 15.32
CA ASN A 142 -13.31 4.69 14.21
C ASN A 142 -14.00 4.84 12.85
N LEU A 143 -15.23 5.35 12.80
CA LEU A 143 -15.94 5.58 11.53
C LEU A 143 -15.21 6.59 10.62
N LYS A 144 -14.37 7.45 11.21
CA LYS A 144 -13.49 8.38 10.49
C LYS A 144 -12.58 7.70 9.46
N VAL A 145 -12.28 6.41 9.62
CA VAL A 145 -11.50 5.65 8.62
C VAL A 145 -12.19 5.57 7.26
N VAL A 146 -13.52 5.70 7.22
CA VAL A 146 -14.30 5.64 5.98
C VAL A 146 -14.07 6.88 5.11
N ILE A 147 -13.70 8.02 5.70
CA ILE A 147 -13.42 9.27 4.97
C ILE A 147 -12.31 9.07 3.93
N PRO A 148 -11.08 8.65 4.29
CA PRO A 148 -10.05 8.42 3.29
C PRO A 148 -10.41 7.29 2.31
N VAL A 149 -11.13 6.24 2.74
CA VAL A 149 -11.61 5.20 1.80
C VAL A 149 -12.58 5.77 0.76
N GLY A 150 -13.48 6.65 1.16
CA GLY A 150 -14.42 7.34 0.28
C GLY A 150 -13.72 8.30 -0.68
N ILE A 151 -12.73 9.06 -0.21
CA ILE A 151 -11.91 9.93 -1.09
C ILE A 151 -11.10 9.09 -2.07
N TYR A 152 -10.58 7.93 -1.65
CA TYR A 152 -9.84 7.02 -2.52
C TYR A 152 -10.74 6.39 -3.59
N LEU A 153 -11.98 6.01 -3.25
CA LEU A 153 -12.99 5.60 -4.22
C LEU A 153 -13.32 6.75 -5.18
N ALA A 154 -13.51 7.97 -4.68
CA ALA A 154 -13.76 9.14 -5.52
C ALA A 154 -12.58 9.41 -6.47
N ALA A 155 -11.33 9.26 -6.00
CA ALA A 155 -10.14 9.38 -6.83
C ALA A 155 -10.12 8.34 -7.95
N ASN A 156 -10.54 7.11 -7.67
CA ASN A 156 -10.66 6.05 -8.66
C ASN A 156 -11.71 6.37 -9.73
N VAL A 157 -12.90 6.83 -9.30
CA VAL A 157 -13.95 7.27 -10.21
C VAL A 157 -13.47 8.46 -11.06
N THR A 158 -12.82 9.45 -10.46
CA THR A 158 -12.23 10.57 -11.18
C THR A 158 -11.20 10.11 -12.20
N PHE A 159 -10.35 9.15 -11.88
CA PHE A 159 -9.38 8.58 -12.83
C PHE A 159 -10.08 8.01 -14.07
N HIS A 160 -11.13 7.21 -13.88
CA HIS A 160 -11.91 6.67 -14.99
C HIS A 160 -12.58 7.78 -15.81
N LEU A 161 -13.18 8.77 -15.16
CA LEU A 161 -13.84 9.89 -15.83
C LEU A 161 -12.85 10.73 -16.63
N GLU A 162 -11.67 11.02 -16.10
CA GLU A 162 -10.61 11.72 -16.84
C GLU A 162 -10.19 10.92 -18.07
N ALA A 163 -9.88 9.63 -17.91
CA ALA A 163 -9.53 8.77 -19.05
C ALA A 163 -10.62 8.75 -20.14
N MET A 164 -11.90 8.75 -19.74
CA MET A 164 -13.03 8.79 -20.67
C MET A 164 -13.19 10.13 -21.39
N LEU A 165 -12.97 11.24 -20.68
CA LEU A 165 -13.27 12.59 -21.17
C LEU A 165 -12.09 13.26 -21.87
N THR A 166 -10.87 12.96 -21.44
CA THR A 166 -9.64 13.64 -21.90
C THR A 166 -8.60 12.67 -22.48
N GLY A 167 -8.82 11.35 -22.38
CA GLY A 167 -7.91 10.34 -22.91
C GLY A 167 -6.73 10.00 -22.01
N GLY A 168 -6.65 10.57 -20.80
CA GLY A 168 -5.60 10.25 -19.82
C GLY A 168 -5.96 10.69 -18.40
N SER A 169 -5.21 10.19 -17.42
CA SER A 169 -5.46 10.52 -16.00
C SER A 169 -4.57 11.64 -15.47
N ASP A 170 -5.08 12.48 -14.57
CA ASP A 170 -4.28 13.53 -13.96
C ASP A 170 -4.64 13.84 -12.50
N ILE A 171 -5.81 14.41 -12.23
CA ILE A 171 -6.30 14.72 -10.89
C ILE A 171 -6.57 13.43 -10.12
N GLY A 172 -7.22 12.44 -10.73
CA GLY A 172 -7.57 11.17 -10.11
C GLY A 172 -6.35 10.40 -9.61
N ARG A 173 -5.28 10.34 -10.43
CA ARG A 173 -4.01 9.72 -10.01
C ARG A 173 -3.35 10.47 -8.86
N ARG A 174 -3.27 11.81 -8.91
CA ARG A 174 -2.66 12.61 -7.82
C ARG A 174 -3.43 12.46 -6.52
N LEU A 175 -4.77 12.53 -6.59
CA LEU A 175 -5.62 12.34 -5.42
C LEU A 175 -5.50 10.93 -4.84
N GLY A 176 -5.41 9.90 -5.68
CA GLY A 176 -5.17 8.53 -5.23
C GLY A 176 -3.84 8.40 -4.47
N PHE A 177 -2.74 8.92 -5.03
CA PHE A 177 -1.45 8.99 -4.35
C PHE A 177 -1.52 9.78 -3.05
N ALA A 178 -2.26 10.90 -3.03
CA ALA A 178 -2.47 11.72 -1.85
C ALA A 178 -3.11 10.95 -0.71
N VAL A 179 -4.19 10.22 -0.99
CA VAL A 179 -4.88 9.44 0.02
C VAL A 179 -4.02 8.29 0.53
N VAL A 180 -3.35 7.56 -0.36
CA VAL A 180 -2.50 6.43 0.03
C VAL A 180 -1.32 6.89 0.90
N ALA A 181 -0.62 7.94 0.49
CA ALA A 181 0.44 8.54 1.29
C ALA A 181 -0.10 9.02 2.66
N PHE A 182 -1.27 9.67 2.68
CA PHE A 182 -1.90 10.10 3.92
C PHE A 182 -2.21 8.94 4.87
N LEU A 183 -2.75 7.84 4.34
CA LEU A 183 -2.99 6.62 5.12
C LEU A 183 -1.70 6.03 5.68
N ILE A 184 -0.61 6.00 4.89
CA ILE A 184 0.72 5.57 5.38
C ILE A 184 1.21 6.50 6.49
N MET A 185 1.08 7.81 6.34
CA MET A 185 1.50 8.78 7.36
C MET A 185 0.68 8.65 8.65
N LEU A 186 -0.63 8.45 8.53
CA LEU A 186 -1.56 8.35 9.65
C LEU A 186 -1.39 7.02 10.41
N ILE A 187 -1.41 5.90 9.69
CA ILE A 187 -1.33 4.56 10.27
C ILE A 187 0.13 4.25 10.66
N GLY A 188 1.06 4.45 9.73
CA GLY A 188 2.50 4.25 9.92
C GLY A 188 3.02 5.04 11.12
N GLY A 189 2.63 6.31 11.24
CA GLY A 189 3.05 7.14 12.36
C GLY A 189 2.51 6.75 13.73
N ARG A 190 1.60 5.78 13.81
CA ARG A 190 1.19 5.14 15.08
C ARG A 190 1.86 3.80 15.28
N ILE A 191 1.85 2.95 14.24
CA ILE A 191 2.35 1.57 14.36
C ILE A 191 3.87 1.50 14.44
N ILE A 192 4.59 2.33 13.68
CA ILE A 192 6.05 2.32 13.62
C ILE A 192 6.65 2.67 14.99
N PRO A 193 6.38 3.86 15.59
CA PRO A 193 6.93 4.18 16.90
C PRO A 193 6.44 3.22 17.99
N SER A 194 5.21 2.69 17.91
CA SER A 194 4.71 1.71 18.88
C SER A 194 5.47 0.39 18.80
N PHE A 195 5.70 -0.15 17.60
CA PHE A 195 6.47 -1.38 17.42
C PHE A 195 7.93 -1.20 17.78
N THR A 196 8.53 -0.07 17.43
CA THR A 196 9.91 0.28 17.82
C THR A 196 10.02 0.39 19.34
N ARG A 197 9.10 1.09 20.01
CA ARG A 197 9.08 1.20 21.48
C ARG A 197 8.98 -0.16 22.13
N ASN A 198 8.04 -1.00 21.69
CA ASN A 198 7.83 -2.33 22.26
C ASN A 198 9.07 -3.23 22.11
N TRP A 199 9.80 -3.10 21.01
CA TRP A 199 11.04 -3.82 20.79
C TRP A 199 12.18 -3.25 21.65
N MET A 200 12.38 -1.92 21.66
CA MET A 200 13.46 -1.28 22.44
C MET A 200 13.31 -1.52 23.94
N VAL A 201 12.08 -1.49 24.48
CA VAL A 201 11.81 -1.84 25.88
C VAL A 201 12.26 -3.26 26.20
N LYS A 202 11.99 -4.24 25.31
CA LYS A 202 12.45 -5.63 25.49
C LYS A 202 13.96 -5.78 25.42
N GLN A 203 14.63 -4.88 24.69
CA GLN A 203 16.09 -4.87 24.55
C GLN A 203 16.79 -3.97 25.58
N GLY A 204 16.05 -3.27 26.44
CA GLY A 204 16.63 -2.32 27.40
C GLY A 204 17.26 -1.07 26.77
N VAL A 205 16.88 -0.68 25.56
CA VAL A 205 17.50 0.43 24.81
C VAL A 205 16.75 1.75 25.05
N THR A 206 17.48 2.84 25.33
CA THR A 206 16.96 4.21 25.54
C THR A 206 17.79 5.27 24.79
N PRO A 207 17.23 6.46 24.46
CA PRO A 207 15.85 6.91 24.65
C PRO A 207 14.83 6.15 23.80
N LEU A 208 13.57 6.14 24.25
CA LEU A 208 12.47 5.50 23.54
C LEU A 208 11.85 6.43 22.50
N PRO A 209 11.20 5.89 21.45
CA PRO A 209 10.49 6.67 20.44
C PRO A 209 9.48 7.63 21.06
N ALA A 210 9.41 8.85 20.53
CA ALA A 210 8.42 9.81 20.99
C ALA A 210 6.99 9.29 20.72
N PRO A 211 6.06 9.40 21.70
CA PRO A 211 4.68 9.04 21.48
C PRO A 211 4.02 9.99 20.46
N PHE A 212 2.97 9.49 19.81
CA PHE A 212 2.16 10.30 18.90
C PHE A 212 1.60 11.53 19.63
N GLY A 213 1.86 12.73 19.12
CA GLY A 213 1.47 13.97 19.79
C GLY A 213 1.14 15.12 18.83
N ARG A 214 1.20 16.36 19.35
CA ARG A 214 0.84 17.58 18.60
C ARG A 214 1.68 17.76 17.33
N PHE A 215 2.97 17.45 17.40
CA PHE A 215 3.87 17.52 16.24
C PHE A 215 3.44 16.53 15.13
N ASP A 216 2.99 15.33 15.49
CA ASP A 216 2.45 14.37 14.53
C ASP A 216 1.18 14.90 13.85
N GLY A 217 0.31 15.58 14.61
CA GLY A 217 -0.86 16.28 14.06
C GLY A 217 -0.46 17.37 13.06
N LEU A 218 0.54 18.20 13.40
CA LEU A 218 1.09 19.22 12.49
C LEU A 218 1.62 18.59 11.20
N CYS A 219 2.39 17.50 11.30
CA CYS A 219 2.91 16.78 10.12
C CYS A 219 1.77 16.31 9.21
N LEU A 220 0.73 15.69 9.78
CA LEU A 220 -0.41 15.19 9.02
C LEU A 220 -1.21 16.31 8.35
N ILE A 221 -1.43 17.43 9.04
CA ILE A 221 -2.14 18.59 8.48
C ILE A 221 -1.32 19.23 7.36
N ALA A 222 -0.02 19.47 7.59
CA ALA A 222 0.86 20.05 6.59
C ALA A 222 0.94 19.17 5.33
N ALA A 223 1.07 17.86 5.49
CA ALA A 223 1.08 16.94 4.37
C ALA A 223 -0.28 16.88 3.65
N ALA A 224 -1.41 16.88 4.37
CA ALA A 224 -2.73 16.92 3.75
C ALA A 224 -2.92 18.19 2.90
N VAL A 225 -2.56 19.35 3.43
CA VAL A 225 -2.61 20.63 2.69
C VAL A 225 -1.70 20.58 1.47
N ALA A 226 -0.45 20.13 1.64
CA ALA A 226 0.51 20.06 0.55
C ALA A 226 0.04 19.14 -0.59
N MET A 227 -0.54 17.99 -0.25
CA MET A 227 -1.03 17.04 -1.25
C MET A 227 -2.32 17.50 -1.93
N LEU A 228 -3.19 18.26 -1.24
CA LEU A 228 -4.35 18.91 -1.86
C LEU A 228 -3.92 20.02 -2.83
N LEU A 229 -2.97 20.86 -2.43
CA LEU A 229 -2.38 21.88 -3.30
C LEU A 229 -1.73 21.25 -4.52
N TRP A 230 -0.92 20.21 -4.34
CA TRP A 230 -0.32 19.45 -5.45
C TRP A 230 -1.36 18.80 -6.37
N THR A 231 -2.45 18.29 -5.80
CA THR A 231 -3.53 17.68 -6.60
C THR A 231 -4.20 18.72 -7.51
N ALA A 232 -4.50 19.91 -6.97
CA ALA A 232 -5.20 20.97 -7.69
C ALA A 232 -4.28 21.79 -8.62
N TRP A 233 -3.07 22.09 -8.17
CA TRP A 233 -2.11 22.95 -8.85
C TRP A 233 -0.69 22.35 -8.79
N PRO A 234 -0.43 21.26 -9.55
CA PRO A 234 0.83 20.52 -9.45
C PRO A 234 2.08 21.33 -9.81
N GLU A 235 1.94 22.35 -10.66
CA GLU A 235 3.02 23.21 -11.16
C GLU A 235 3.15 24.52 -10.37
N ALA A 236 2.26 24.79 -9.41
CA ALA A 236 2.32 26.03 -8.65
C ALA A 236 3.46 26.00 -7.62
N VAL A 237 4.19 27.10 -7.51
CA VAL A 237 5.29 27.27 -6.53
C VAL A 237 4.79 27.02 -5.10
N VAL A 238 3.55 27.42 -4.78
CA VAL A 238 2.95 27.18 -3.45
C VAL A 238 2.83 25.68 -3.14
N SER A 239 2.51 24.86 -4.14
CA SER A 239 2.45 23.40 -4.01
C SER A 239 3.85 22.84 -3.74
N ALA A 240 4.85 23.26 -4.52
CA ALA A 240 6.24 22.84 -4.31
C ALA A 240 6.76 23.21 -2.92
N LEU A 241 6.58 24.46 -2.48
CA LEU A 241 7.02 24.92 -1.16
C LEU A 241 6.32 24.16 -0.03
N SER A 242 5.01 23.91 -0.15
CA SER A 242 4.26 23.14 0.84
C SER A 242 4.73 21.67 0.93
N LEU A 243 5.07 21.06 -0.21
CA LEU A 243 5.63 19.70 -0.28
C LEU A 243 7.04 19.63 0.34
N VAL A 244 7.89 20.65 0.13
CA VAL A 244 9.20 20.75 0.80
C VAL A 244 9.01 20.84 2.32
N ALA A 245 8.09 21.69 2.79
CA ALA A 245 7.78 21.80 4.22
C ALA A 245 7.29 20.46 4.80
N ALA A 246 6.38 19.77 4.09
CA ALA A 246 5.91 18.45 4.49
C ALA A 246 7.04 17.41 4.51
N ALA A 247 7.95 17.42 3.53
CA ALA A 247 9.11 16.54 3.48
C ALA A 247 10.01 16.72 4.73
N LEU A 248 10.33 17.97 5.08
CA LEU A 248 11.16 18.29 6.24
C LEU A 248 10.49 17.86 7.55
N LEU A 249 9.20 18.17 7.72
CA LEU A 249 8.42 17.76 8.88
C LEU A 249 8.40 16.24 9.05
N HIS A 250 8.20 15.49 7.95
CA HIS A 250 8.17 14.04 7.97
C HIS A 250 9.55 13.41 8.20
N ALA A 251 10.63 14.04 7.75
CA ALA A 251 11.99 13.62 8.07
C ALA A 251 12.29 13.78 9.57
N VAL A 252 11.93 14.94 10.16
CA VAL A 252 12.04 15.17 11.62
C VAL A 252 11.13 14.21 12.39
N ARG A 253 9.93 13.94 11.88
CA ARG A 253 9.01 12.98 12.50
C ARG A 253 9.61 11.57 12.54
N LEU A 254 10.25 11.13 11.46
CA LEU A 254 10.90 9.82 11.39
C LEU A 254 12.10 9.71 12.34
N SER A 255 12.93 10.76 12.46
CA SER A 255 14.10 10.74 13.35
C SER A 255 13.72 10.59 14.83
N ARG A 256 12.53 11.10 15.23
CA ARG A 256 11.97 10.93 16.58
C ARG A 256 11.58 9.49 16.92
N TRP A 257 11.63 8.57 15.96
CA TRP A 257 11.28 7.16 16.16
C TRP A 257 12.48 6.24 16.40
N HIS A 258 13.71 6.76 16.34
CA HIS A 258 14.94 6.00 16.58
C HIS A 258 15.07 4.72 15.72
N GLY A 259 14.64 4.80 14.46
CA GLY A 259 14.61 3.68 13.54
C GLY A 259 15.97 3.04 13.26
N GLU A 260 17.05 3.84 13.31
CA GLU A 260 18.43 3.41 13.14
C GLU A 260 18.83 2.31 14.13
N ARG A 261 18.24 2.31 15.33
CA ARG A 261 18.52 1.34 16.40
C ARG A 261 17.86 -0.01 16.16
N THR A 262 16.93 -0.08 15.20
CA THR A 262 16.20 -1.30 14.88
C THR A 262 16.89 -2.16 13.84
N TRP A 263 18.13 -1.83 13.43
CA TRP A 263 18.90 -2.62 12.46
C TRP A 263 19.04 -4.12 12.80
N PRO A 264 19.11 -4.57 14.08
CA PRO A 264 19.12 -6.00 14.40
C PRO A 264 17.77 -6.70 14.15
N SER A 265 16.72 -5.93 13.91
CA SER A 265 15.36 -6.40 13.61
C SER A 265 14.94 -5.94 12.22
N PRO A 266 15.27 -6.70 11.15
CA PRO A 266 14.96 -6.32 9.78
C PRO A 266 13.47 -6.01 9.56
N LEU A 267 12.56 -6.72 10.24
CA LEU A 267 11.12 -6.46 10.13
C LEU A 267 10.70 -5.08 10.66
N LEU A 268 11.46 -4.49 11.59
CA LEU A 268 11.21 -3.15 12.08
C LEU A 268 11.95 -2.11 11.24
N LEU A 269 13.20 -2.39 10.87
CA LEU A 269 14.00 -1.49 10.04
C LEU A 269 13.29 -1.19 8.71
N MET A 270 12.73 -2.22 8.04
CA MET A 270 12.02 -2.06 6.78
C MET A 270 10.84 -1.08 6.84
N LEU A 271 10.16 -0.98 8.00
CA LEU A 271 9.06 -0.01 8.17
C LEU A 271 9.58 1.44 8.18
N HIS A 272 10.74 1.68 8.79
CA HIS A 272 11.36 3.01 8.81
C HIS A 272 11.93 3.37 7.45
N LEU A 273 12.57 2.42 6.77
CA LEU A 273 13.08 2.63 5.41
C LEU A 273 11.95 2.90 4.43
N ALA A 274 10.85 2.14 4.49
CA ALA A 274 9.66 2.40 3.69
C ALA A 274 9.07 3.80 3.97
N TYR A 275 9.00 4.19 5.24
CA TYR A 275 8.52 5.53 5.60
C TYR A 275 9.46 6.63 5.11
N LEU A 276 10.78 6.41 5.07
CA LEU A 276 11.76 7.38 4.56
C LEU A 276 11.51 7.76 3.10
N PHE A 277 10.94 6.85 2.30
CA PHE A 277 10.56 7.18 0.92
C PHE A 277 9.42 8.21 0.82
N LEU A 278 8.62 8.45 1.88
CA LEU A 278 7.61 9.52 1.88
C LEU A 278 8.22 10.92 1.78
N PRO A 279 9.07 11.38 2.73
CA PRO A 279 9.67 12.71 2.62
C PRO A 279 10.55 12.84 1.37
N LEU A 280 11.24 11.77 0.94
CA LEU A 280 11.97 11.77 -0.32
C LEU A 280 11.03 11.94 -1.53
N GLY A 281 9.89 11.26 -1.53
CA GLY A 281 8.87 11.38 -2.56
C GLY A 281 8.23 12.77 -2.60
N PHE A 282 7.96 13.39 -1.44
CA PHE A 282 7.47 14.77 -1.38
C PHE A 282 8.48 15.77 -1.93
N LEU A 283 9.75 15.64 -1.54
CA LEU A 283 10.81 16.51 -2.07
C LEU A 283 10.97 16.34 -3.58
N ALA A 284 11.00 15.11 -4.08
CA ALA A 284 11.08 14.83 -5.51
C ALA A 284 9.87 15.35 -6.29
N THR A 285 8.67 15.25 -5.71
CA THR A 285 7.43 15.78 -6.30
C THR A 285 7.46 17.30 -6.35
N ALA A 286 7.99 17.96 -5.31
CA ALA A 286 8.18 19.41 -5.31
C ALA A 286 9.16 19.86 -6.41
N LEU A 287 10.32 19.21 -6.49
CA LEU A 287 11.32 19.50 -7.52
C LEU A 287 10.79 19.26 -8.93
N ALA A 288 9.96 18.22 -9.11
CA ALA A 288 9.31 17.98 -10.39
C ALA A 288 8.28 19.06 -10.74
N GLY A 289 7.50 19.54 -9.77
CA GLY A 289 6.58 20.68 -9.97
C GLY A 289 7.29 22.00 -10.31
N LEU A 290 8.59 22.12 -10.00
CA LEU A 290 9.45 23.24 -10.39
C LEU A 290 10.22 22.98 -11.71
N GLY A 291 9.97 21.85 -12.38
CA GLY A 291 10.67 21.46 -13.62
C GLY A 291 12.12 21.00 -13.42
N LEU A 292 12.57 20.77 -12.19
CA LEU A 292 13.95 20.36 -11.88
C LEU A 292 14.16 18.83 -11.93
N LEU A 293 13.07 18.06 -11.89
CA LEU A 293 13.09 16.60 -12.03
C LEU A 293 11.94 16.14 -12.93
N PRO A 294 12.05 14.95 -13.56
CA PRO A 294 10.91 14.35 -14.24
C PRO A 294 9.73 14.12 -13.28
N THR A 295 8.50 14.38 -13.73
CA THR A 295 7.26 14.17 -12.95
C THR A 295 7.15 12.76 -12.37
N ALA A 296 7.61 11.77 -13.12
CA ALA A 296 7.61 10.37 -12.72
C ALA A 296 8.46 10.11 -11.46
N THR A 297 9.49 10.90 -11.18
CA THR A 297 10.44 10.64 -10.08
C THR A 297 9.76 10.67 -8.72
N GLY A 298 8.97 11.72 -8.44
CA GLY A 298 8.20 11.81 -7.20
C GLY A 298 7.16 10.69 -7.06
N MET A 299 6.45 10.39 -8.15
CA MET A 299 5.43 9.34 -8.17
C MET A 299 5.99 7.95 -7.91
N HIS A 300 7.18 7.60 -8.43
CA HIS A 300 7.79 6.29 -8.17
C HIS A 300 8.37 6.17 -6.76
N LEU A 301 8.89 7.24 -6.16
CA LEU A 301 9.28 7.22 -4.74
C LEU A 301 8.05 7.02 -3.84
N LEU A 302 6.94 7.70 -4.13
CA LEU A 302 5.68 7.52 -3.39
C LEU A 302 5.02 6.15 -3.66
N GLY A 303 5.09 5.65 -4.89
CA GLY A 303 4.44 4.41 -5.32
C GLY A 303 5.23 3.15 -5.01
N ILE A 304 6.50 3.08 -5.41
CA ILE A 304 7.33 1.89 -5.17
C ILE A 304 7.89 1.93 -3.75
N GLY A 305 8.64 2.99 -3.42
CA GLY A 305 9.38 3.07 -2.17
C GLY A 305 8.48 3.16 -0.94
N SER A 306 7.57 4.14 -0.93
CA SER A 306 6.65 4.36 0.17
C SER A 306 5.50 3.33 0.13
N THR A 307 4.68 3.33 -0.91
CA THR A 307 3.49 2.46 -0.95
C THR A 307 3.87 0.99 -1.04
N GLY A 308 4.63 0.58 -2.05
CA GLY A 308 5.12 -0.80 -2.20
C GLY A 308 5.93 -1.27 -1.01
N GLY A 309 6.94 -0.50 -0.58
CA GLY A 309 7.77 -0.81 0.58
C GLY A 309 6.97 -0.94 1.88
N MET A 310 6.10 0.03 2.19
CA MET A 310 5.32 0.03 3.44
C MET A 310 4.33 -1.12 3.45
N THR A 311 3.62 -1.33 2.34
CA THR A 311 2.62 -2.38 2.24
C THR A 311 3.27 -3.76 2.37
N VAL A 312 4.39 -4.03 1.67
CA VAL A 312 5.14 -5.29 1.82
C VAL A 312 5.60 -5.49 3.28
N ALA A 313 6.18 -4.47 3.90
CA ALA A 313 6.65 -4.54 5.28
C ALA A 313 5.50 -4.85 6.27
N VAL A 314 4.38 -4.15 6.14
CA VAL A 314 3.19 -4.37 6.97
C VAL A 314 2.60 -5.76 6.71
N MET A 315 2.47 -6.18 5.45
CA MET A 315 1.92 -7.49 5.08
C MET A 315 2.77 -8.63 5.66
N MET A 316 4.10 -8.54 5.58
CA MET A 316 5.01 -9.53 6.18
C MET A 316 4.76 -9.67 7.69
N ARG A 317 4.80 -8.55 8.41
CA ARG A 317 4.65 -8.54 9.88
C ARG A 317 3.25 -8.99 10.31
N ALA A 318 2.20 -8.49 9.65
CA ALA A 318 0.82 -8.84 9.95
C ALA A 318 0.53 -10.31 9.66
N SER A 319 1.01 -10.84 8.54
CA SER A 319 0.84 -12.25 8.18
C SER A 319 1.50 -13.19 9.19
N LEU A 320 2.72 -12.88 9.63
CA LEU A 320 3.41 -13.66 10.66
C LEU A 320 2.68 -13.56 12.02
N GLY A 321 2.39 -12.34 12.47
CA GLY A 321 1.78 -12.08 13.78
C GLY A 321 0.37 -12.66 13.93
N HIS A 322 -0.52 -12.43 12.97
CA HIS A 322 -1.90 -12.91 13.06
C HIS A 322 -2.04 -14.42 12.83
N THR A 323 -1.02 -15.06 12.24
CA THR A 323 -0.99 -16.52 12.08
C THR A 323 -0.18 -17.26 13.15
N GLY A 324 0.27 -16.55 14.20
CA GLY A 324 0.95 -17.15 15.35
C GLY A 324 2.40 -17.57 15.09
N ARG A 325 3.03 -17.07 14.03
CA ARG A 325 4.41 -17.37 13.67
C ARG A 325 5.37 -16.35 14.30
N ALA A 326 6.64 -16.73 14.43
CA ALA A 326 7.68 -15.84 14.93
C ALA A 326 7.77 -14.58 14.05
N LEU A 327 7.94 -13.43 14.69
CA LEU A 327 8.09 -12.13 14.02
C LEU A 327 9.54 -11.95 13.57
N GLU A 328 9.96 -12.77 12.61
CA GLU A 328 11.30 -12.76 12.04
C GLU A 328 11.22 -12.73 10.51
N ALA A 329 11.98 -11.81 9.89
CA ALA A 329 12.06 -11.73 8.44
C ALA A 329 12.83 -12.94 7.85
N GLY A 330 13.94 -13.31 8.51
CA GLY A 330 14.96 -14.15 7.92
C GLY A 330 15.57 -13.53 6.65
N ARG A 331 16.46 -14.28 6.00
CA ARG A 331 17.16 -13.80 4.79
C ARG A 331 16.19 -13.51 3.65
N VAL A 332 15.22 -14.40 3.43
CA VAL A 332 14.27 -14.35 2.30
C VAL A 332 13.44 -13.07 2.28
N LEU A 333 12.75 -12.74 3.38
CA LEU A 333 11.90 -11.54 3.41
C LEU A 333 12.73 -10.27 3.44
N THR A 334 13.92 -10.31 4.05
CA THR A 334 14.85 -9.18 4.05
C THR A 334 15.32 -8.89 2.62
N THR A 335 15.80 -9.90 1.89
CA THR A 335 16.18 -9.76 0.48
C THR A 335 14.99 -9.29 -0.37
N GLY A 336 13.79 -9.84 -0.14
CA GLY A 336 12.60 -9.40 -0.86
C GLY A 336 12.29 -7.91 -0.67
N PHE A 337 12.38 -7.40 0.56
CA PHE A 337 12.22 -5.97 0.83
C PHE A 337 13.33 -5.12 0.19
N VAL A 338 14.60 -5.56 0.29
CA VAL A 338 15.74 -4.88 -0.35
C VAL A 338 15.53 -4.78 -1.86
N CYS A 339 15.04 -5.84 -2.52
CA CYS A 339 14.72 -5.80 -3.94
C CYS A 339 13.65 -4.73 -4.25
N VAL A 340 12.57 -4.62 -3.48
CA VAL A 340 11.54 -3.58 -3.68
C VAL A 340 12.12 -2.17 -3.47
N ALA A 341 12.95 -1.97 -2.43
CA ALA A 341 13.59 -0.70 -2.18
C ALA A 341 14.57 -0.31 -3.30
N LEU A 342 15.38 -1.25 -3.78
CA LEU A 342 16.28 -1.04 -4.92
C LEU A 342 15.52 -0.79 -6.21
N ALA A 343 14.37 -1.44 -6.44
CA ALA A 343 13.52 -1.16 -7.59
C ALA A 343 13.10 0.31 -7.62
N ALA A 344 12.73 0.89 -6.47
CA ALA A 344 12.41 2.32 -6.38
C ALA A 344 13.61 3.20 -6.75
N LEU A 345 14.79 2.90 -6.20
CA LEU A 345 16.00 3.68 -6.43
C LEU A 345 16.48 3.60 -7.88
N VAL A 346 16.55 2.40 -8.46
CA VAL A 346 16.92 2.21 -9.87
C VAL A 346 15.93 2.96 -10.77
N ARG A 347 14.63 2.86 -10.49
CA ARG A 347 13.59 3.49 -11.30
C ARG A 347 13.72 5.01 -11.37
N VAL A 348 14.26 5.66 -10.33
CA VAL A 348 14.35 7.12 -10.26
C VAL A 348 15.74 7.69 -10.55
N VAL A 349 16.80 6.96 -10.19
CA VAL A 349 18.19 7.42 -10.38
C VAL A 349 18.71 7.01 -11.75
N LEU A 350 18.28 5.85 -12.26
CA LEU A 350 18.80 5.24 -13.48
C LEU A 350 17.68 4.93 -14.49
N PRO A 351 16.69 5.83 -14.72
CA PRO A 351 15.54 5.51 -15.57
C PRO A 351 15.94 5.16 -17.01
N ASP A 352 16.93 5.88 -17.55
CA ASP A 352 17.40 5.77 -18.93
C ASP A 352 18.80 5.14 -19.05
N ALA A 353 19.35 4.67 -17.92
CA ALA A 353 20.66 4.03 -17.93
C ALA A 353 20.57 2.64 -18.58
N GLU A 354 21.64 2.22 -19.24
CA GLU A 354 21.80 0.86 -19.75
C GLU A 354 23.00 0.22 -19.06
N ILE A 355 22.78 -0.89 -18.36
CA ILE A 355 23.82 -1.63 -17.65
C ILE A 355 23.89 -3.03 -18.26
N ALA A 356 25.04 -3.35 -18.87
CA ALA A 356 25.29 -4.64 -19.51
C ALA A 356 24.20 -5.04 -20.54
N GLY A 357 23.72 -4.08 -21.32
CA GLY A 357 22.68 -4.32 -22.35
C GLY A 357 21.24 -4.32 -21.81
N ILE A 358 21.04 -4.03 -20.52
CA ILE A 358 19.73 -4.03 -19.87
C ILE A 358 19.39 -2.61 -19.40
N GLY A 359 18.30 -2.06 -19.94
CA GLY A 359 17.80 -0.75 -19.53
C GLY A 359 17.33 -0.73 -18.07
N GLY A 360 17.53 0.41 -17.39
CA GLY A 360 17.23 0.58 -15.96
C GLY A 360 15.76 0.31 -15.61
N LEU A 361 14.84 0.58 -16.54
CA LEU A 361 13.44 0.18 -16.41
C LEU A 361 13.26 -1.33 -16.22
N TRP A 362 13.96 -2.16 -17.02
CA TRP A 362 13.90 -3.62 -16.92
C TRP A 362 14.56 -4.12 -15.63
N ILE A 363 15.65 -3.47 -15.20
CA ILE A 363 16.31 -3.77 -13.92
C ILE A 363 15.36 -3.51 -12.75
N ALA A 364 14.69 -2.34 -12.74
CA ALA A 364 13.71 -2.01 -11.72
C ALA A 364 12.52 -3.00 -11.72
N ALA A 365 12.01 -3.37 -12.89
CA ALA A 365 10.94 -4.36 -13.03
C ALA A 365 11.38 -5.74 -12.50
N ALA A 366 12.59 -6.21 -12.84
CA ALA A 366 13.13 -7.48 -12.37
C ALA A 366 13.29 -7.49 -10.84
N LEU A 367 13.79 -6.40 -10.24
CA LEU A 367 13.89 -6.25 -8.80
C LEU A 367 12.53 -6.27 -8.11
N TRP A 368 11.53 -5.57 -8.66
CA TRP A 368 10.17 -5.61 -8.15
C TRP A 368 9.60 -7.04 -8.16
N VAL A 369 9.71 -7.73 -9.31
CA VAL A 369 9.25 -9.11 -9.50
C VAL A 369 9.95 -10.07 -8.54
N ALA A 370 11.28 -9.95 -8.39
CA ALA A 370 12.03 -10.75 -7.42
C ALA A 370 11.57 -10.50 -5.98
N GLY A 371 11.34 -9.23 -5.61
CA GLY A 371 10.86 -8.83 -4.29
C GLY A 371 9.52 -9.46 -3.92
N PHE A 372 8.52 -9.32 -4.79
CA PHE A 372 7.20 -9.93 -4.60
C PHE A 372 7.23 -11.45 -4.75
N GLY A 373 8.10 -12.01 -5.60
CA GLY A 373 8.29 -13.45 -5.74
C GLY A 373 8.79 -14.08 -4.45
N LEU A 374 9.80 -13.48 -3.81
CA LEU A 374 10.31 -13.91 -2.50
C LEU A 374 9.25 -13.76 -1.39
N PHE A 375 8.46 -12.68 -1.42
CA PHE A 375 7.32 -12.52 -0.52
C PHE A 375 6.31 -13.66 -0.69
N VAL A 376 5.85 -13.92 -1.92
CA VAL A 376 4.85 -14.97 -2.21
C VAL A 376 5.39 -16.34 -1.82
N TRP A 377 6.65 -16.64 -2.14
CA TRP A 377 7.27 -17.92 -1.79
C TRP A 377 7.26 -18.16 -0.27
N ARG A 378 7.57 -17.15 0.54
CA ARG A 378 7.67 -17.29 2.00
C ARG A 378 6.35 -17.08 2.75
N ILE A 379 5.56 -16.08 2.35
CA ILE A 379 4.31 -15.67 3.03
C ILE A 379 3.08 -16.36 2.41
N GLY A 380 3.09 -16.73 1.13
CA GLY A 380 1.96 -17.43 0.49
C GLY A 380 1.50 -18.67 1.27
N PRO A 381 2.41 -19.61 1.62
CA PRO A 381 2.06 -20.76 2.46
C PRO A 381 1.56 -20.37 3.85
N VAL A 382 2.02 -19.24 4.42
CA VAL A 382 1.57 -18.72 5.71
C VAL A 382 0.11 -18.28 5.64
N LEU A 383 -0.30 -17.66 4.54
CA LEU A 383 -1.66 -17.18 4.29
C LEU A 383 -2.63 -18.32 3.95
N LEU A 384 -2.14 -19.38 3.30
CA LEU A 384 -2.93 -20.53 2.87
C LEU A 384 -3.10 -21.61 3.95
N ARG A 385 -2.20 -21.69 4.94
CA ARG A 385 -2.23 -22.72 5.98
C ARG A 385 -2.94 -22.27 7.26
N PRO A 386 -3.46 -23.20 8.07
CA PRO A 386 -4.04 -22.87 9.38
C PRO A 386 -3.09 -22.06 10.26
N LYS A 387 -3.69 -21.31 11.18
CA LYS A 387 -2.96 -20.60 12.24
C LYS A 387 -2.24 -21.64 13.11
N LEU A 388 -0.97 -21.38 13.47
CA LEU A 388 -0.28 -22.26 14.40
C LEU A 388 -0.90 -22.14 15.78
N ALA A 389 -1.04 -23.26 16.49
CA ALA A 389 -1.44 -23.24 17.89
C ALA A 389 -0.48 -22.35 18.67
N ARG A 390 -1.01 -21.60 19.65
CA ARG A 390 -0.19 -20.76 20.51
C ARG A 390 0.82 -21.69 21.18
N ARG A 391 2.13 -21.48 20.96
CA ARG A 391 3.18 -22.24 21.64
C ARG A 391 2.90 -22.06 23.14
N THR A 392 2.52 -23.14 23.83
CA THR A 392 2.47 -23.14 25.29
C THR A 392 3.88 -22.82 25.74
N ALA A 393 4.03 -21.73 26.50
CA ALA A 393 5.28 -21.48 27.19
C ALA A 393 5.43 -22.62 28.20
N ASN A 394 6.28 -23.60 27.83
CA ASN A 394 6.73 -24.80 28.53
C ASN A 394 6.71 -25.99 27.56
N ALA A 395 7.72 -26.04 26.68
CA ALA A 395 8.27 -27.24 26.07
C ALA A 395 9.73 -26.95 25.73
#